data_AF-A0A4D4KTI8-F1
#
_entry.id   AF-A0A4D4KTI8-F1
#
_cell.length_a   1.000
_cell.length_b   1.000
_cell.length_c   1.000
_cell.angle_alpha   90.00
_cell.angle_beta   90.00
_cell.angle_gamma   90.00
#
_symmetry.space_group_name_H-M   'P 1'
#
loop_
_entity.id
_entity.type
_entity.pdbx_description
1 polymer ?
#
loop_
_entity_poly.entity_id
_entity_poly.type
_entity_poly.pdbx_seq_one_letter_code
_entity_poly.pdbx_strand_id
1 'polypeptide(L)'
;MRAAYDAGIPIYTGTDAGGGLAHGLVGQEVAELVKAGIPVRDALSAATWGARDWLGRPGLTEGASADLVVYDTDPRADVRVLTTPRRVVLRGRVVG
;
A
#
# COMPACT_ATOMS: atom_id res chain seq x y z
N MET A 1 -13.86 -0.54 -9.52
CA MET A 1 -12.62 0.28 -9.39
C MET A 1 -12.21 0.93 -10.70
N ARG A 2 -12.01 0.20 -11.81
CA ARG A 2 -11.51 0.81 -13.06
C ARG A 2 -12.30 2.02 -13.56
N ALA A 3 -13.63 1.93 -13.63
CA ALA A 3 -14.46 3.04 -14.08
C ALA A 3 -14.32 4.30 -13.18
N ALA A 4 -14.14 4.13 -11.87
CA ALA A 4 -13.91 5.24 -10.96
C ALA A 4 -12.54 5.89 -11.20
N TYR A 5 -11.52 5.07 -11.42
CA TYR A 5 -10.18 5.54 -11.79
C TYR A 5 -10.20 6.31 -13.11
N ASP A 6 -10.84 5.76 -14.15
CA ASP A 6 -10.95 6.40 -15.46
C ASP A 6 -11.76 7.71 -15.39
N ALA A 7 -12.65 7.84 -14.41
CA ALA A 7 -13.39 9.08 -14.11
C ALA A 7 -12.59 10.09 -13.25
N GLY A 8 -11.34 9.79 -12.90
CA GLY A 8 -10.48 10.65 -12.09
C GLY A 8 -10.82 10.67 -10.60
N ILE A 9 -11.61 9.70 -10.12
CA ILE A 9 -11.95 9.58 -8.70
C ILE A 9 -10.73 9.01 -7.96
N PRO A 10 -10.25 9.66 -6.87
CA PRO A 10 -9.15 9.12 -6.07
C PRO A 10 -9.48 7.74 -5.50
N ILE A 11 -8.51 6.81 -5.59
CA ILE A 11 -8.62 5.44 -5.08
C ILE A 11 -7.55 5.22 -4.01
N TYR A 12 -7.96 4.65 -2.88
CA TYR A 12 -7.09 4.26 -1.77
C TYR A 12 -7.36 2.81 -1.37
N THR A 13 -6.35 2.12 -0.85
CA THR A 13 -6.44 0.71 -0.46
C THR A 13 -7.12 0.55 0.89
N GLY A 14 -8.18 -0.25 0.95
CA GLY A 14 -8.91 -0.58 2.18
C GLY A 14 -9.44 -2.01 2.11
N THR A 15 -9.27 -2.78 3.19
CA THR A 15 -9.54 -4.23 3.20
C THR A 15 -10.80 -4.64 3.93
N ASP A 16 -11.40 -3.75 4.73
CA ASP A 16 -12.46 -4.07 5.69
C ASP A 16 -12.07 -5.20 6.70
N ALA A 17 -10.77 -5.38 6.91
CA ALA A 17 -10.23 -6.36 7.86
C ALA A 17 -10.61 -6.03 9.31
N GLY A 18 -10.94 -7.07 10.09
CA GLY A 18 -11.37 -6.96 11.48
C GLY A 18 -12.89 -7.02 11.68
N GLY A 19 -13.67 -6.95 10.60
CA GLY A 19 -15.08 -7.36 10.58
C GLY A 19 -15.19 -8.87 10.30
N GLY A 20 -15.62 -9.23 9.09
CA GLY A 20 -15.67 -10.62 8.63
C GLY A 20 -14.36 -11.11 7.98
N LEU A 21 -13.43 -10.21 7.69
CA LEU A 21 -12.17 -10.51 7.01
C LEU A 21 -11.00 -10.53 7.99
N ALA A 22 -10.04 -11.41 7.75
CA ALA A 22 -8.83 -11.52 8.57
C ALA A 22 -7.96 -10.26 8.48
N HIS A 23 -7.14 -10.02 9.51
CA HIS A 23 -6.11 -8.96 9.44
C HIS A 23 -4.95 -9.35 8.51
N GLY A 24 -4.21 -8.35 8.04
CA GLY A 24 -2.99 -8.56 7.23
C GLY A 24 -3.21 -8.62 5.71
N LEU A 25 -4.39 -8.25 5.21
CA LEU A 25 -4.77 -8.43 3.81
C LEU A 25 -4.36 -7.28 2.86
N VAL A 26 -3.70 -6.23 3.36
CA VAL A 26 -3.43 -5.01 2.58
C VAL A 26 -2.65 -5.30 1.28
N GLY A 27 -1.64 -6.18 1.33
CA GLY A 27 -0.87 -6.55 0.14
C GLY A 27 -1.72 -7.29 -0.92
N GLN A 28 -2.72 -8.05 -0.50
CA GLN A 28 -3.64 -8.75 -1.41
C GLN A 28 -4.61 -7.77 -2.05
N GLU A 29 -5.11 -6.79 -1.30
CA GLU A 29 -5.99 -5.74 -1.85
C GLU A 29 -5.28 -4.92 -2.93
N VAL A 30 -3.99 -4.61 -2.76
CA VAL A 30 -3.20 -3.96 -3.82
C VAL A 30 -3.15 -4.83 -5.08
N ALA A 31 -3.01 -6.16 -4.95
CA ALA A 31 -3.03 -7.06 -6.08
C ALA A 31 -4.41 -7.09 -6.78
N GLU A 32 -5.51 -7.00 -6.03
CA GLU A 32 -6.85 -6.89 -6.60
C GLU A 32 -7.08 -5.54 -7.31
N LEU A 33 -6.51 -4.42 -6.82
CA LEU A 33 -6.51 -3.15 -7.56
C LEU A 33 -5.82 -3.28 -8.92
N VAL A 34 -4.64 -3.91 -8.96
CA VAL A 34 -3.91 -4.14 -10.21
C VAL A 34 -4.70 -5.03 -11.16
N LYS A 35 -5.28 -6.13 -10.65
CA LYS A 35 -6.15 -7.03 -11.40
C LYS A 35 -7.40 -6.33 -11.93
N ALA A 36 -7.94 -5.37 -11.19
CA ALA A 36 -9.02 -4.50 -11.62
C ALA A 36 -8.57 -3.48 -12.69
N GLY A 37 -7.30 -3.46 -13.10
CA GLY A 37 -6.78 -2.64 -14.18
C GLY A 37 -6.25 -1.27 -13.75
N ILE A 38 -5.99 -1.07 -12.45
CA ILE A 38 -5.29 0.12 -11.94
C ILE A 38 -3.79 -0.05 -12.22
N PRO A 39 -3.07 0.97 -12.73
CA PRO A 39 -1.63 0.89 -12.94
C PRO A 39 -0.89 0.54 -11.64
N VAL A 40 0.14 -0.30 -11.73
CA VAL A 40 0.90 -0.80 -10.57
C VAL A 40 1.40 0.32 -9.66
N ARG A 41 1.92 1.42 -10.25
CA ARG A 41 2.40 2.57 -9.47
C ARG A 41 1.28 3.25 -8.69
N ASP A 42 0.10 3.35 -9.27
CA ASP A 42 -1.05 3.99 -8.63
C ASP A 42 -1.63 3.10 -7.54
N ALA A 43 -1.70 1.78 -7.77
CA ALA A 43 -2.10 0.82 -6.75
C ALA A 43 -1.12 0.80 -5.55
N LEU A 44 0.19 0.90 -5.80
CA LEU A 44 1.18 1.05 -4.74
C LEU A 44 1.02 2.38 -3.99
N SER A 45 0.80 3.49 -4.72
CA SER A 45 0.57 4.81 -4.12
C SER A 45 -0.69 4.84 -3.25
N ALA A 46 -1.75 4.17 -3.69
CA ALA A 46 -3.03 4.01 -2.97
C ALA A 46 -2.89 3.32 -1.60
N ALA A 47 -1.81 2.57 -1.38
CA ALA A 47 -1.47 1.94 -0.10
C ALA A 47 -0.33 2.64 0.66
N THR A 48 0.33 3.63 0.04
CA THR A 48 1.55 4.27 0.59
C THR A 48 1.47 5.79 0.56
N TRP A 49 2.06 6.44 -0.44
CA TRP A 49 2.23 7.90 -0.48
C TRP A 49 0.90 8.62 -0.67
N GLY A 50 0.08 8.18 -1.61
CA GLY A 50 -1.25 8.75 -1.83
C GLY A 50 -2.14 8.59 -0.60
N ALA A 51 -2.13 7.42 0.04
CA ALA A 51 -2.88 7.21 1.27
C ALA A 51 -2.39 8.11 2.42
N ARG A 52 -1.07 8.29 2.56
CA ARG A 52 -0.50 9.19 3.58
C ARG A 52 -0.93 10.62 3.35
N ASP A 53 -0.82 11.12 2.12
CA ASP A 53 -1.25 12.47 1.76
C ASP A 53 -2.74 12.68 2.08
N TRP A 54 -3.60 11.75 1.65
CA TRP A 54 -5.04 11.80 1.95
C TRP A 54 -5.36 11.82 3.45
N LEU A 55 -4.57 11.09 4.25
CA LEU A 55 -4.71 11.05 5.71
C LEU A 55 -4.02 12.24 6.43
N GLY A 56 -3.46 13.21 5.69
CA GLY A 56 -2.72 14.33 6.27
C GLY A 56 -1.45 13.91 6.99
N ARG A 57 -0.79 12.83 6.52
CA ARG A 57 0.45 12.30 7.08
C ARG A 57 1.62 12.56 6.13
N PRO A 58 2.80 12.90 6.64
CA PRO A 58 3.98 13.06 5.80
C PRO A 58 4.35 11.72 5.15
N GLY A 59 4.83 11.80 3.91
CA GLY A 59 5.47 10.69 3.20
C GLY A 59 6.90 10.45 3.71
N LEU A 60 7.79 10.03 2.81
CA LEU A 60 9.20 9.86 3.11
C LEU A 60 9.94 11.19 2.90
N THR A 61 10.04 11.98 3.97
CA THR A 61 10.77 13.26 3.98
C THR A 61 11.71 13.32 5.18
N GLU A 62 12.71 14.19 5.12
CA GLU A 62 13.60 14.42 6.25
C GLU A 62 12.81 14.84 7.50
N GLY A 63 13.17 14.29 8.67
CA GLY A 63 12.49 14.53 9.94
C GLY A 63 11.14 13.81 10.13
N ALA A 64 10.58 13.14 9.10
CA ALA A 64 9.36 12.36 9.24
C ALA A 64 9.60 11.01 9.97
N SER A 65 8.51 10.38 10.42
CA SER A 65 8.58 9.04 11.03
C SER A 65 9.17 8.03 10.05
N ALA A 66 10.18 7.28 10.48
CA ALA A 66 10.79 6.20 9.71
C ALA A 66 9.89 4.95 9.74
N ASP A 67 8.85 4.97 8.90
CA ASP A 67 7.92 3.85 8.70
C ASP A 67 8.13 3.28 7.29
N LEU A 68 8.72 2.08 7.22
CA LEU A 68 9.16 1.46 5.97
C LEU A 68 8.84 -0.02 5.96
N VAL A 69 8.56 -0.56 4.78
CA VAL A 69 8.50 -1.99 4.55
C VAL A 69 9.51 -2.34 3.47
N VAL A 70 10.34 -3.34 3.75
CA VAL A 70 11.44 -3.75 2.87
C VAL A 70 11.08 -5.09 2.24
N TYR A 71 11.30 -5.20 0.93
CA TYR A 71 11.04 -6.39 0.14
C TYR A 71 12.32 -6.83 -0.57
N ASP A 72 12.46 -8.14 -0.82
CA ASP A 72 13.60 -8.68 -1.57
C ASP A 72 13.52 -8.39 -3.07
N THR A 73 12.30 -8.25 -3.59
CA THR A 73 12.05 -7.93 -5.00
C THR A 73 11.31 -6.61 -5.13
N ASP A 74 11.50 -5.95 -6.27
CA ASP A 74 10.80 -4.71 -6.58
C ASP A 74 9.29 -4.94 -6.71
N PRO A 75 8.45 -4.36 -5.83
CA PRO A 75 7.00 -4.52 -5.91
C PRO A 75 6.38 -3.91 -7.17
N ARG A 76 7.12 -3.09 -7.92
CA ARG A 76 6.68 -2.57 -9.23
C ARG A 76 6.74 -3.62 -10.33
N ALA A 77 7.59 -4.64 -10.16
CA ALA A 77 7.67 -5.78 -11.07
C ALA A 77 6.64 -6.87 -10.70
N ASP A 78 6.41 -7.08 -9.40
CA ASP A 78 5.40 -8.01 -8.90
C ASP A 78 4.84 -7.56 -7.55
N VAL A 79 3.59 -7.08 -7.55
CA VAL A 79 2.92 -6.59 -6.34
C VAL A 79 2.61 -7.71 -5.33
N ARG A 80 2.68 -8.99 -5.72
CA ARG A 80 2.43 -10.11 -4.79
C ARG A 80 3.45 -10.17 -3.65
N VAL A 81 4.64 -9.60 -3.86
CA VAL A 81 5.68 -9.49 -2.82
C VAL A 81 5.21 -8.72 -1.58
N LEU A 82 4.19 -7.86 -1.70
CA LEU A 82 3.62 -7.10 -0.59
C LEU A 82 3.06 -7.98 0.54
N THR A 83 2.83 -9.26 0.28
CA THR A 83 2.38 -10.25 1.27
C THR A 83 3.53 -10.91 2.06
N THR A 84 4.78 -10.68 1.66
CA THR A 84 5.98 -11.32 2.23
C THR A 84 7.09 -10.28 2.49
N PRO A 85 6.87 -9.31 3.38
CA PRO A 85 7.90 -8.32 3.71
C PRO A 85 9.11 -8.99 4.38
N ARG A 86 10.31 -8.60 3.97
CA ARG A 86 11.57 -9.04 4.59
C ARG A 86 11.81 -8.36 5.95
N ARG A 87 11.44 -7.09 6.04
CA ARG A 87 11.51 -6.29 7.28
C ARG A 87 10.38 -5.28 7.31
N VAL A 88 9.88 -5.03 8.52
CA VAL A 88 9.02 -3.89 8.83
C VAL A 88 9.79 -2.98 9.78
N VAL A 89 9.86 -1.70 9.45
CA VAL A 89 10.42 -0.66 10.32
C VAL A 89 9.27 0.26 10.69
N LEU A 90 9.01 0.42 11.99
CA LEU A 90 7.98 1.29 12.51
C LEU A 90 8.62 2.29 13.47
N ARG A 91 8.48 3.59 13.17
CA ARG A 91 9.07 4.68 13.97
C ARG A 91 10.57 4.47 14.24
N GLY A 92 11.29 4.02 13.20
CA GLY A 92 12.74 3.78 13.26
C GLY A 92 13.17 2.49 13.96
N ARG A 93 12.22 1.63 14.37
CA ARG A 93 12.52 0.33 15.00
C ARG A 93 12.12 -0.81 14.09
N VAL A 94 12.99 -1.79 13.92
CA VAL A 94 12.63 -3.05 13.26
C VAL A 94 11.63 -3.79 14.14
N VAL A 95 10.50 -4.21 13.56
CA VAL A 95 9.44 -4.95 14.24
C VAL A 95 9.09 -6.21 13.43
N GLY A 96 8.77 -7.29 14.14
CA GLY A 96 8.56 -8.62 13.55
C GLY A 96 9.81 -9.48 13.64
#